data_AF-A0A3M1XMK9-F1
#
_entry.id   AF-A0A3M1XMK9-F1
#
_cell.length_a   1.000
_cell.length_b   1.000
_cell.length_c   1.000
_cell.angle_alpha   90.00
_cell.angle_beta   90.00
_cell.angle_gamma   90.00
#
_symmetry.space_group_name_H-M   'P 1'
#
loop_
_entity.id
_entity.type
_entity.pdbx_description
1 polymer ?
#
loop_
_entity_poly.entity_id
_entity_poly.type
_entity_poly.pdbx_seq_one_letter_code
_entity_poly.pdbx_strand_id
1 'polypeptide(L)' 'EDTTIADLAVAVNAGQIKTGSASRSDRIAKYNQLLRIEEALGESAQFYGKQVLRG' A
#
# COMPACT_ATOMS: atom_id res chain seq x y z
N GLU A 1 -13.17 -6.09 6.41
CA GLU A 1 -12.85 -6.42 5.00
C GLU A 1 -11.42 -6.90 4.93
N ASP A 2 -11.11 -7.77 3.96
CA ASP A 2 -9.76 -8.31 3.78
C ASP A 2 -8.78 -7.23 3.26
N THR A 3 -7.65 -7.09 3.94
CA THR A 3 -6.57 -6.15 3.60
C THR A 3 -5.24 -6.83 3.32
N THR A 4 -5.18 -8.17 3.27
CA THR A 4 -3.93 -8.95 3.16
C THR A 4 -3.03 -8.49 2.02
N ILE A 5 -3.58 -8.03 0.89
CA ILE A 5 -2.77 -7.57 -0.24
C ILE A 5 -2.00 -6.27 0.04
N ALA A 6 -2.45 -5.43 0.98
CA ALA A 6 -1.72 -4.25 1.42
C ALA A 6 -0.48 -4.64 2.22
N ASP A 7 -0.64 -5.53 3.20
CA ASP A 7 0.45 -6.06 4.02
C ASP A 7 1.46 -6.83 3.14
N LEU A 8 0.97 -7.67 2.22
CA LEU A 8 1.81 -8.41 1.28
C LEU A 8 2.65 -7.48 0.40
N ALA A 9 2.06 -6.41 -0.15
CA ALA A 9 2.77 -5.48 -1.03
C ALA A 9 3.95 -4.78 -0.31
N VAL A 10 3.77 -4.43 0.96
CA VAL A 10 4.83 -3.83 1.78
C VAL A 10 5.87 -4.88 2.19
N ALA A 11 5.43 -6.05 2.67
CA ALA A 11 6.32 -7.10 3.17
C ALA A 11 7.33 -7.60 2.11
N VAL A 12 6.93 -7.64 0.84
CA VAL A 12 7.79 -8.09 -0.26
C VAL A 12 8.47 -6.94 -1.00
N ASN A 13 8.32 -5.70 -0.53
CA ASN A 13 8.79 -4.49 -1.21
C ASN A 13 8.35 -4.45 -2.69
N ALA A 14 7.08 -4.76 -2.96
CA ALA A 14 6.55 -4.86 -4.31
C ALA A 14 6.67 -3.54 -5.11
N GLY A 15 6.72 -2.40 -4.41
CA GLY A 15 6.83 -1.05 -4.98
C GLY A 15 5.55 -0.53 -5.65
N GLN A 16 4.64 -1.43 -6.08
CA GLN A 16 3.35 -1.09 -6.66
C GLN A 16 2.25 -2.00 -6.12
N ILE A 17 1.05 -1.45 -5.98
CA ILE A 17 -0.16 -2.19 -5.62
C ILE A 17 -1.33 -1.66 -6.45
N LYS A 18 -2.15 -2.57 -6.96
CA LYS A 18 -3.41 -2.24 -7.64
C LYS A 18 -4.58 -2.72 -6.81
N THR A 19 -5.28 -1.79 -6.18
CA THR A 19 -6.37 -2.09 -5.23
C THR A 19 -7.72 -1.45 -5.59
N GLY A 20 -7.85 -0.91 -6.81
CA GLY A 20 -9.08 -0.29 -7.31
C GLY A 20 -9.11 1.22 -7.15
N SER A 21 -10.30 1.83 -7.32
CA SER A 21 -10.52 3.27 -7.09
C SER A 21 -10.59 3.60 -5.59
N ALA A 22 -10.36 4.87 -5.24
CA ALA A 22 -10.60 5.41 -3.90
C ALA A 22 -12.11 5.62 -3.62
N SER A 23 -12.89 4.56 -3.82
CA SER A 23 -14.33 4.51 -3.58
C SER A 23 -14.72 3.09 -3.23
N ARG A 24 -15.85 2.90 -2.54
CA ARG A 24 -16.29 1.61 -1.96
C ARG A 24 -15.41 1.17 -0.78
N SER A 25 -16.06 0.69 0.28
CA SER A 25 -15.39 0.35 1.54
C SER A 25 -14.29 -0.69 1.37
N ASP A 26 -14.50 -1.72 0.54
CA ASP A 26 -13.58 -2.85 0.33
C ASP A 26 -12.22 -2.46 -0.25
N ARG A 27 -12.21 -1.38 -1.04
CA ARG A 27 -11.02 -0.80 -1.64
C ARG A 27 -10.38 0.19 -0.68
N ILE A 28 -11.20 1.04 -0.07
CA ILE A 28 -10.77 2.01 0.95
C ILE A 28 -10.10 1.31 2.13
N ALA A 29 -10.57 0.13 2.55
CA ALA A 29 -9.97 -0.64 3.63
C ALA A 29 -8.49 -0.95 3.39
N LYS A 30 -8.10 -1.25 2.14
CA LYS A 30 -6.71 -1.53 1.75
C LYS A 30 -5.86 -0.26 1.74
N TYR A 31 -6.40 0.86 1.26
CA TYR A 31 -5.73 2.16 1.38
C TYR A 31 -5.53 2.58 2.84
N ASN A 32 -6.56 2.43 3.69
CA ASN A 32 -6.46 2.70 5.11
C ASN A 32 -5.45 1.78 5.79
N GLN A 33 -5.32 0.53 5.34
CA GLN A 33 -4.28 -0.36 5.85
C GLN A 33 -2.88 0.12 5.46
N LEU A 34 -2.66 0.59 4.23
CA LEU A 34 -1.38 1.19 3.84
C LEU A 34 -1.03 2.41 4.70
N LEU A 35 -2.00 3.27 5.01
CA LEU A 35 -1.79 4.41 5.92
C LEU A 35 -1.39 3.97 7.34
N ARG A 36 -2.02 2.92 7.88
CA ARG A 36 -1.64 2.36 9.19
C ARG A 36 -0.25 1.73 9.18
N ILE A 37 0.12 1.04 8.09
CA ILE A 37 1.46 0.45 7.93
C ILE A 37 2.51 1.57 7.84
N GLU A 38 2.25 2.62 7.06
CA GLU A 38 3.12 3.80 6.97
C GLU A 38 3.31 4.46 8.34
N GLU A 39 2.21 4.69 9.08
CA GLU A 39 2.24 5.24 10.44
C GLU A 39 3.06 4.36 11.40
N ALA A 40 2.89 3.03 11.34
CA ALA A 40 3.61 2.09 12.20
C ALA A 40 5.12 1.99 11.88
N LEU A 41 5.50 2.12 10.61
CA LEU A 41 6.89 2.08 10.17
C LEU A 41 7.63 3.41 10.40
N GLY A 42 6.90 4.52 10.48
CA GLY A 42 7.46 5.86 10.68
C GLY A 42 8.55 6.17 9.65
N GLU A 43 9.73 6.58 10.12
CA GLU A 43 10.87 6.93 9.26
C GLU A 43 11.40 5.76 8.40
N SER A 44 11.06 4.52 8.74
CA SER A 44 11.45 3.35 7.95
C SER A 44 10.57 3.16 6.70
N ALA A 45 9.40 3.82 6.62
CA ALA A 45 8.56 3.77 5.43
C ALA A 45 9.16 4.61 4.30
N GLN A 46 9.34 4.01 3.11
CA GLN A 46 9.84 4.72 1.93
C GLN A 46 8.87 4.59 0.76
N PHE A 47 8.42 5.75 0.25
CA PHE A 47 7.63 5.84 -0.98
C PHE A 47 8.54 6.19 -2.18
N TYR A 48 8.90 5.19 -2.97
CA TYR A 48 9.80 5.34 -4.12
C TYR A 48 9.20 6.11 -5.33
N GLY A 49 7.90 6.45 -5.29
CA GLY A 49 7.25 7.27 -6.31
C GLY A 49 7.46 6.73 -7.72
N LYS A 50 7.92 7.57 -8.66
CA LYS A 50 8.14 7.17 -10.07
C LYS A 50 9.27 6.15 -10.26
N GLN A 51 10.18 6.00 -9.31
CA GLN A 51 11.34 5.11 -9.45
C GLN A 51 10.94 3.61 -9.54
N VAL A 52 9.72 3.26 -9.11
CA VAL A 52 9.19 1.88 -9.19
C VAL A 52 8.69 1.51 -10.59
N LEU A 53 8.55 2.48 -11.51
CA LEU A 53 8.05 2.23 -12.85
C LEU A 53 9.18 1.69 -13.72
N ARG A 54 8.91 0.57 -14.39
CA ARG A 54 9.81 0.04 -15.42
C ARG A 54 9.65 0.87 -16.70
N GLY A 55 10.78 1.28 -17.28
CA GLY A 55 10.86 1.96 -18.56
C GLY A 55 10.66 1.02 -19.74
#